data_AF-A0A959FSU5-F1
#
_entry.id   AF-A0A959FSU5-F1
#
_cell.length_a   1.000
_cell.length_b   1.000
_cell.length_c   1.000
_cell.angle_alpha   90.00
_cell.angle_beta   90.00
_cell.angle_gamma   90.00
#
_symmetry.space_group_name_H-M   'P 1'
#
loop_
_entity.id
_entity.type
_entity.pdbx_description
1 polymer ?
#
loop_
_entity_poly.entity_id
_entity_poly.type
_entity_poly.pdbx_seq_one_letter_code
_entity_poly.pdbx_strand_id
1 'polypeptide(L)'
;TPLRDGMNLVAKEYIASKEESKNGVLILSEMAGASNELHDALIVNPQDTNEMVEALREALEMDPEDQKERHMKMQDRLKKYTVENWAENFLNEQIKIMEERKGRHAKVLTEEEKQELIQRFSDSTKRLIVLDYDGTLMNFHPDPTAVVPDDELLNLLTTLHQMPENKVVVSSGRDKATLEEWLGHVGLDFAAEHGVWLKKDSKWRISAGLGNSWKNQIRSVLEGIVERTPGSFIEEKEFSVAWHYRKTDKDLGEKRVREFRDVLLYLTSNLDLQVLEGNKVVEIKNAGVNKGKAIVNWLTEENYDFIMAIGDDHTDEDTFKALPSEAYTIKVGMANTAARFKLVSVEDVRDLLTKMIS
;
A
#
# COMPACT_ATOMS: atom_id res chain seq x y z
N THR A 1 14.03 -9.09 38.83
CA THR A 1 14.34 -9.05 37.39
C THR A 1 13.37 -8.10 36.71
N PRO A 2 13.80 -7.18 35.83
CA PRO A 2 12.87 -6.32 35.09
C PRO A 2 11.95 -7.17 34.19
N LEU A 3 10.69 -6.71 34.00
CA LEU A 3 9.67 -7.44 33.23
C LEU A 3 9.97 -7.51 31.72
N ARG A 4 10.79 -6.58 31.23
CA ARG A 4 11.41 -6.59 29.91
C ARG A 4 12.83 -6.11 30.09
N ASP A 5 13.78 -6.96 29.77
CA ASP A 5 15.18 -6.56 29.71
C ASP A 5 15.49 -6.16 28.27
N GLY A 6 16.32 -5.14 28.09
CA GLY A 6 16.73 -4.67 26.76
C GLY A 6 17.62 -5.70 26.08
N MET A 7 18.74 -5.29 25.49
CA MET A 7 19.62 -6.25 24.80
C MET A 7 20.27 -7.30 25.73
N ASN A 8 20.16 -7.18 27.05
CA ASN A 8 20.80 -8.02 28.08
C ASN A 8 22.26 -8.38 27.71
N LEU A 9 23.12 -7.37 27.78
CA LEU A 9 24.54 -7.50 27.43
C LEU A 9 25.27 -8.50 28.33
N VAL A 10 24.85 -8.64 29.59
CA VAL A 10 25.46 -9.56 30.56
C VAL A 10 25.37 -11.01 30.07
N ALA A 11 24.25 -11.41 29.46
CA ALA A 11 24.12 -12.73 28.85
C ALA A 11 25.10 -12.93 27.68
N LYS A 12 25.27 -11.91 26.83
CA LYS A 12 26.23 -11.95 25.71
C LYS A 12 27.69 -11.97 26.21
N GLU A 13 28.01 -11.18 27.24
CA GLU A 13 29.32 -11.13 27.89
C GLU A 13 29.68 -12.47 28.55
N TYR A 14 28.71 -13.13 29.20
CA TYR A 14 28.90 -14.47 29.75
C TYR A 14 29.35 -15.45 28.66
N ILE A 15 28.62 -15.52 27.54
CA ILE A 15 28.97 -16.39 26.41
C ILE A 15 30.33 -16.01 25.82
N ALA A 16 30.62 -14.72 25.65
CA ALA A 16 31.88 -14.22 25.11
C ALA A 16 33.09 -14.54 26.02
N SER A 17 32.92 -14.45 27.34
CA SER A 17 33.99 -14.69 28.33
C SER A 17 34.47 -16.15 28.40
N LYS A 18 33.72 -17.08 27.81
CA LYS A 18 33.95 -18.54 27.85
C LYS A 18 34.61 -19.06 26.57
N GLU A 19 35.43 -18.25 25.88
CA GLU A 19 36.03 -18.63 24.58
C GLU A 19 36.90 -19.89 24.66
N GLU A 20 37.71 -20.03 25.71
CA GLU A 20 38.62 -21.18 25.87
C GLU A 20 37.91 -22.41 26.45
N SER A 21 37.12 -22.23 27.51
CA SER A 21 36.52 -23.33 28.28
C SER A 21 35.21 -23.84 27.71
N LYS A 22 34.42 -22.96 27.06
CA LYS A 22 33.08 -23.25 26.49
C LYS A 22 32.17 -24.05 27.45
N ASN A 23 32.29 -23.76 28.74
CA ASN A 23 31.60 -24.49 29.80
C ASN A 23 30.51 -23.65 30.48
N GLY A 24 29.49 -24.35 30.93
CA GLY A 24 28.31 -23.78 31.56
C GLY A 24 27.11 -23.69 30.62
N VAL A 25 25.99 -23.32 31.21
CA VAL A 25 24.70 -23.24 30.53
C VAL A 25 24.10 -21.87 30.80
N LEU A 26 23.68 -21.20 29.73
CA LEU A 26 22.96 -19.94 29.82
C LEU A 26 21.46 -20.25 29.90
N ILE A 27 20.81 -19.83 30.98
CA ILE A 27 19.36 -19.79 31.11
C ILE A 27 18.91 -18.35 30.91
N LEU A 28 17.98 -18.11 30.00
CA LEU A 28 17.60 -16.77 29.57
C LEU A 28 16.08 -16.62 29.49
N SER A 29 15.57 -15.51 30.03
CA SER A 29 14.14 -15.19 29.90
C SER A 29 13.77 -14.96 28.43
N GLU A 30 12.63 -15.50 28.00
CA GLU A 30 12.04 -15.17 26.69
C GLU A 30 11.85 -13.66 26.49
N MET A 31 11.66 -12.92 27.59
CA MET A 31 11.43 -11.47 27.59
C MET A 31 12.72 -10.63 27.55
N ALA A 32 13.90 -11.26 27.55
CA ALA A 32 15.18 -10.56 27.38
C ALA A 32 15.49 -10.39 25.90
N GLY A 33 15.90 -9.20 25.46
CA GLY A 33 16.24 -8.95 24.04
C GLY A 33 17.32 -9.87 23.47
N ALA A 34 18.23 -10.39 24.32
CA ALA A 34 19.22 -11.39 23.93
C ALA A 34 18.62 -12.75 23.51
N SER A 35 17.38 -13.08 23.90
CA SER A 35 16.73 -14.36 23.57
C SER A 35 16.48 -14.52 22.07
N ASN A 36 16.28 -13.40 21.36
CA ASN A 36 16.14 -13.34 19.90
C ASN A 36 17.44 -13.68 19.16
N GLU A 37 18.59 -13.61 19.83
CA GLU A 37 19.90 -13.89 19.24
C GLU A 37 20.55 -15.16 19.80
N LEU A 38 20.34 -15.49 21.07
CA LEU A 38 20.98 -16.62 21.76
C LEU A 38 20.03 -17.83 21.86
N HIS A 39 19.56 -18.35 20.73
CA HIS A 39 18.57 -19.44 20.71
C HIS A 39 19.04 -20.76 21.31
N ASP A 40 20.35 -20.99 21.39
CA ASP A 40 20.89 -22.22 21.99
C ASP A 40 20.98 -22.13 23.53
N ALA A 41 20.58 -21.00 24.13
CA ALA A 41 20.33 -20.90 25.57
C ALA A 41 19.05 -21.66 25.96
N LEU A 42 18.93 -22.03 27.24
CA LEU A 42 17.67 -22.53 27.77
C LEU A 42 16.73 -21.34 27.97
N ILE A 43 15.80 -21.16 27.03
CA ILE A 43 14.81 -20.10 27.07
C ILE A 43 13.67 -20.50 28.01
N VAL A 44 13.31 -19.61 28.92
CA VAL A 44 12.30 -19.84 29.96
C VAL A 44 11.33 -18.67 30.09
N ASN A 45 10.07 -18.95 30.43
CA ASN A 45 9.19 -17.94 30.99
C ASN A 45 9.51 -17.75 32.48
N PRO A 46 10.02 -16.59 32.91
CA PRO A 46 10.41 -16.37 34.30
C PRO A 46 9.22 -16.37 35.28
N GLN A 47 7.98 -16.35 34.78
CA GLN A 47 6.77 -16.45 35.59
C GLN A 47 6.28 -17.89 35.78
N ASP A 48 6.79 -18.84 35.00
CA ASP A 48 6.51 -20.27 35.16
C ASP A 48 7.57 -20.91 36.07
N THR A 49 7.18 -21.22 37.31
CA THR A 49 8.09 -21.81 38.29
C THR A 49 8.52 -23.22 37.92
N ASN A 50 7.68 -23.99 37.22
CA ASN A 50 8.02 -25.36 36.83
C ASN A 50 9.05 -25.34 35.69
N GLU A 51 8.84 -24.48 34.70
CA GLU A 51 9.77 -24.29 33.59
C GLU A 51 11.15 -23.86 34.08
N MET A 52 11.19 -22.92 35.04
CA MET A 52 12.43 -22.50 35.70
C MET A 52 13.15 -23.65 36.41
N VAL A 53 12.42 -24.51 37.13
CA VAL A 53 12.98 -25.66 37.85
C VAL A 53 13.52 -26.70 36.87
N GLU A 54 12.79 -27.00 35.80
CA GLU A 54 13.21 -27.95 34.77
C GLU A 54 14.44 -27.45 34.02
N ALA A 55 14.48 -26.17 33.64
CA ALA A 55 15.65 -25.57 32.99
C ALA A 55 16.90 -25.55 33.89
N LEU A 56 16.72 -25.33 35.20
CA LEU A 56 17.82 -25.45 36.17
C LEU A 56 18.30 -26.88 36.31
N ARG A 57 17.39 -27.87 36.33
CA ARG A 57 17.77 -29.29 36.36
C ARG A 57 18.53 -29.66 35.10
N GLU A 58 18.00 -29.31 33.94
CA GLU A 58 18.66 -29.53 32.64
C GLU A 58 20.04 -28.88 32.62
N ALA A 59 20.18 -27.63 33.06
CA ALA A 59 21.46 -26.94 33.09
C ALA A 59 22.51 -27.62 33.99
N LEU A 60 22.10 -28.22 35.11
CA LEU A 60 22.99 -28.93 36.04
C LEU A 60 23.38 -30.33 35.54
N GLU A 61 22.50 -30.98 34.79
CA GLU A 61 22.66 -32.35 34.28
C GLU A 61 23.21 -32.39 32.84
N MET A 62 23.33 -31.24 32.16
CA MET A 62 23.74 -31.14 30.76
C MET A 62 25.14 -31.71 30.51
N ASP A 63 25.27 -32.57 29.51
CA ASP A 63 26.55 -33.16 29.12
C ASP A 63 27.56 -32.08 28.70
N PRO A 64 28.85 -32.19 29.09
CA PRO A 64 29.86 -31.21 28.73
C PRO A 64 30.01 -30.96 27.22
N GLU A 65 29.77 -31.97 26.37
CA GLU A 65 29.85 -31.81 24.91
C GLU A 65 28.66 -30.98 24.39
N ASP A 66 27.46 -31.17 24.93
CA ASP A 66 26.27 -30.37 24.60
C ASP A 66 26.44 -28.91 25.03
N GLN A 67 27.01 -28.66 26.22
CA GLN A 67 27.34 -27.32 26.70
C GLN A 67 28.27 -26.62 25.70
N LYS A 68 29.31 -27.33 25.25
CA LYS A 68 30.30 -26.82 24.32
C LYS A 68 29.70 -26.53 22.95
N GLU A 69 28.85 -27.41 22.42
CA GLU A 69 28.16 -27.20 21.14
C GLU A 69 27.28 -25.94 21.18
N ARG A 70 26.44 -25.81 22.21
CA ARG A 70 25.59 -24.63 22.41
C ARG A 70 26.41 -23.35 22.54
N HIS A 71 27.50 -23.38 23.30
CA HIS A 71 28.43 -22.25 23.41
C HIS A 71 29.04 -21.86 22.07
N MET A 72 29.47 -22.83 21.25
CA MET A 72 30.07 -22.55 19.93
C MET A 72 29.07 -21.85 19.00
N LYS A 73 27.82 -22.32 18.93
CA LYS A 73 26.78 -21.72 18.08
C LYS A 73 26.47 -20.28 18.51
N MET A 74 26.33 -20.05 19.82
CA MET A 74 26.09 -18.70 20.34
C MET A 74 27.30 -17.76 20.11
N GLN A 75 28.54 -18.24 20.29
CA GLN A 75 29.74 -17.46 20.02
C GLN A 75 29.89 -17.11 18.53
N ASP A 76 29.62 -18.06 17.63
CA ASP A 76 29.65 -17.82 16.18
C ASP A 76 28.61 -16.76 15.79
N ARG A 77 27.42 -16.79 16.39
CA ARG A 77 26.40 -15.77 16.17
C ARG A 77 26.83 -14.40 16.70
N LEU A 78 27.37 -14.31 17.92
CA LEU A 78 27.89 -13.06 18.47
C LEU A 78 29.01 -12.45 17.60
N LYS A 79 29.87 -13.29 16.99
CA LYS A 79 30.93 -12.83 16.07
C LYS A 79 30.38 -12.27 14.76
N LYS A 80 29.22 -12.71 14.31
CA LYS A 80 28.58 -12.27 13.05
C LYS A 80 27.73 -11.00 13.19
N TYR A 81 27.18 -10.74 14.37
CA TYR A 81 26.28 -9.60 14.60
C TYR A 81 26.94 -8.54 15.49
N THR A 82 27.98 -7.89 14.95
CA THR A 82 28.69 -6.80 15.63
C THR A 82 27.95 -5.47 15.51
N VAL A 83 28.39 -4.47 16.29
CA VAL A 83 27.85 -3.10 16.23
C VAL A 83 28.10 -2.48 14.85
N GLU A 84 29.23 -2.81 14.22
CA GLU A 84 29.57 -2.36 12.86
C GLU A 84 28.60 -2.93 11.84
N ASN A 85 28.30 -4.23 11.89
CA ASN A 85 27.33 -4.87 10.99
C ASN A 85 25.91 -4.32 11.21
N TRP A 86 25.51 -4.03 12.45
CA TRP A 86 24.23 -3.38 12.73
C TRP A 86 24.19 -1.97 12.14
N ALA A 87 25.24 -1.16 12.34
CA ALA A 87 25.32 0.21 11.86
C ALA A 87 25.32 0.26 10.32
N GLU A 88 26.06 -0.65 9.66
CA GLU A 88 26.09 -0.77 8.20
C GLU A 88 24.71 -1.15 7.66
N ASN A 89 24.04 -2.16 8.22
CA ASN A 89 22.69 -2.55 7.81
C ASN A 89 21.67 -1.42 8.02
N PHE A 90 21.74 -0.74 9.17
CA PHE A 90 20.87 0.40 9.45
C PHE A 90 21.07 1.54 8.45
N LEU A 91 22.32 1.92 8.17
CA LEU A 91 22.64 2.96 7.20
C LEU A 91 22.23 2.54 5.79
N ASN A 92 22.45 1.29 5.38
CA ASN A 92 22.06 0.78 4.07
C ASN A 92 20.54 0.79 3.88
N GLU A 93 19.76 0.41 4.89
CA GLU A 93 18.29 0.52 4.86
C GLU A 93 17.84 1.99 4.76
N GLN A 94 18.48 2.91 5.48
CA GLN A 94 18.18 4.35 5.34
C GLN A 94 18.54 4.87 3.96
N ILE A 95 19.70 4.50 3.42
CA ILE A 95 20.14 4.88 2.07
C ILE A 95 19.15 4.34 1.04
N LYS A 96 18.74 3.07 1.14
CA LYS A 96 17.74 2.47 0.25
C LYS A 96 16.42 3.22 0.27
N ILE A 97 15.89 3.54 1.45
CA ILE A 97 14.68 4.37 1.60
C ILE A 97 14.89 5.77 1.00
N MET A 98 16.08 6.35 1.18
CA MET A 98 16.42 7.66 0.62
C MET A 98 16.58 7.62 -0.90
N GLU A 99 17.11 6.55 -1.48
CA GLU A 99 17.23 6.34 -2.93
C GLU A 99 15.85 6.12 -3.56
N GLU A 100 15.01 5.31 -2.92
CA GLU A 100 13.59 5.15 -3.27
C GLU A 100 12.84 6.50 -3.23
N ARG A 101 13.19 7.40 -2.29
CA ARG A 101 12.63 8.76 -2.20
C ARG A 101 13.25 9.76 -3.18
N LYS A 102 14.55 9.63 -3.48
CA LYS A 102 15.26 10.51 -4.43
C LYS A 102 14.80 10.30 -5.87
N GLY A 103 14.25 9.13 -6.20
CA GLY A 103 13.74 8.82 -7.53
C GLY A 103 12.56 9.69 -8.01
N ARG A 104 11.77 10.32 -7.12
CA ARG A 104 10.56 11.08 -7.50
C ARG A 104 10.22 12.20 -6.51
N HIS A 105 10.94 13.32 -6.55
CA HIS A 105 10.36 14.57 -6.07
C HIS A 105 9.66 15.22 -7.26
N ALA A 106 8.35 15.01 -7.38
CA ALA A 106 7.58 15.68 -8.41
C ALA A 106 7.77 17.19 -8.27
N LYS A 107 8.27 17.81 -9.34
CA LYS A 107 8.53 19.26 -9.40
C LYS A 107 7.28 20.00 -9.88
N VAL A 108 7.10 21.24 -9.45
CA VAL A 108 6.05 22.09 -10.00
C VAL A 108 6.39 22.37 -11.47
N LEU A 109 5.42 22.19 -12.36
CA LEU A 109 5.56 22.47 -13.79
C LEU A 109 5.96 23.92 -14.01
N THR A 110 7.14 24.15 -14.57
CA THR A 110 7.56 25.50 -14.97
C THR A 110 6.88 25.89 -16.27
N GLU A 111 6.90 27.19 -16.61
CA GLU A 111 6.31 27.63 -17.89
C GLU A 111 7.03 27.01 -19.10
N GLU A 112 8.36 26.83 -19.04
CA GLU A 112 9.11 26.14 -20.10
C GLU A 112 8.66 24.69 -20.29
N GLU A 113 8.43 23.97 -19.18
CA GLU A 113 7.98 22.58 -19.20
C GLU A 113 6.52 22.45 -19.68
N LYS A 114 5.66 23.42 -19.34
CA LYS A 114 4.31 23.50 -19.90
C LYS A 114 4.35 23.70 -21.40
N GLN A 115 5.22 24.59 -21.92
CA GLN A 115 5.37 24.79 -23.36
C GLN A 115 5.91 23.54 -24.06
N GLU A 116 6.87 22.82 -23.46
CA GLU A 116 7.35 21.55 -23.99
C GLU A 116 6.24 20.50 -24.04
N LEU A 117 5.44 20.38 -22.98
CA LEU A 117 4.29 19.48 -22.93
C LEU A 117 3.27 19.83 -24.02
N ILE A 118 2.91 21.10 -24.18
CA ILE A 118 1.96 21.58 -25.20
C ILE A 118 2.50 21.32 -26.61
N GLN A 119 3.78 21.59 -26.85
CA GLN A 119 4.41 21.31 -28.13
C GLN A 119 4.38 19.81 -28.44
N ARG A 120 4.76 18.97 -27.49
CA ARG A 120 4.73 17.52 -27.66
C ARG A 120 3.31 16.99 -27.83
N PHE A 121 2.33 17.57 -27.12
CA PHE A 121 0.93 17.28 -27.35
C PHE A 121 0.57 17.57 -28.81
N SER A 122 0.84 18.78 -29.30
CA SER A 122 0.53 19.20 -30.67
C SER A 122 1.18 18.32 -31.75
N ASP A 123 2.43 17.92 -31.56
CA ASP A 123 3.19 17.09 -32.51
C ASP A 123 2.77 15.61 -32.55
N SER A 124 2.00 15.16 -31.56
CA SER A 124 1.64 13.76 -31.37
C SER A 124 0.40 13.38 -32.17
N THR A 125 0.31 12.11 -32.62
CA THR A 125 -0.78 11.63 -33.48
C THR A 125 -1.76 10.70 -32.77
N LYS A 126 -1.35 10.14 -31.62
CA LYS A 126 -2.14 9.20 -30.81
C LYS A 126 -1.96 9.54 -29.33
N ARG A 127 -2.94 10.24 -28.75
CA ARG A 127 -2.82 10.87 -27.44
C ARG A 127 -3.78 10.24 -26.44
N LEU A 128 -3.27 9.73 -25.33
CA LEU A 128 -4.07 9.27 -24.20
C LEU A 128 -4.07 10.34 -23.11
N ILE A 129 -5.25 10.87 -22.78
CA ILE A 129 -5.43 11.92 -21.77
C ILE A 129 -6.34 11.38 -20.68
N VAL A 130 -5.77 11.14 -19.50
CA VAL A 130 -6.50 10.65 -18.33
C VAL A 130 -6.69 11.78 -17.33
N LEU A 131 -7.93 12.08 -16.99
CA LEU A 131 -8.27 13.19 -16.10
C LEU A 131 -9.10 12.65 -14.93
N ASP A 132 -8.62 12.85 -13.72
CA ASP A 132 -9.49 12.78 -12.55
C ASP A 132 -10.49 13.95 -12.54
N TYR A 133 -11.57 13.82 -11.78
CA TYR A 133 -12.67 14.79 -11.76
C TYR A 133 -12.64 15.72 -10.54
N ASP A 134 -12.86 15.18 -9.34
CA ASP A 134 -12.99 15.95 -8.11
C ASP A 134 -11.62 16.35 -7.57
N GLY A 135 -11.38 17.64 -7.32
CA GLY A 135 -10.06 18.14 -6.93
C GLY A 135 -9.08 18.32 -8.09
N THR A 136 -9.48 17.90 -9.31
CA THR A 136 -8.66 17.99 -10.53
C THR A 136 -9.28 18.89 -11.60
N LEU A 137 -10.51 18.60 -12.04
CA LEU A 137 -11.27 19.39 -13.03
C LEU A 137 -12.31 20.32 -12.37
N MET A 138 -12.77 19.95 -11.19
CA MET A 138 -13.69 20.72 -10.35
C MET A 138 -13.12 20.83 -8.94
N ASN A 139 -13.30 21.99 -8.29
CA ASN A 139 -12.96 22.14 -6.88
C ASN A 139 -13.88 21.31 -5.98
N PHE A 140 -13.36 20.86 -4.83
CA PHE A 140 -14.18 20.18 -3.84
C PHE A 140 -15.29 21.08 -3.30
N HIS A 141 -16.45 20.48 -3.03
CA HIS A 141 -17.57 21.14 -2.41
C HIS A 141 -18.05 20.33 -1.17
N PRO A 142 -18.50 20.98 -0.09
CA PRO A 142 -19.01 20.28 1.10
C PRO A 142 -20.18 19.34 0.82
N ASP A 143 -21.01 19.68 -0.17
CA ASP A 143 -22.01 18.80 -0.75
C ASP A 143 -21.47 18.17 -2.04
N PRO A 144 -21.16 16.85 -2.04
CA PRO A 144 -20.64 16.16 -3.22
C PRO A 144 -21.58 16.15 -4.42
N THR A 145 -22.89 16.34 -4.22
CA THR A 145 -23.87 16.39 -5.32
C THR A 145 -23.87 17.73 -6.06
N ALA A 146 -23.26 18.76 -5.46
CA ALA A 146 -23.18 20.09 -6.04
C ALA A 146 -21.92 20.33 -6.88
N VAL A 147 -21.02 19.35 -7.02
CA VAL A 147 -19.80 19.43 -7.86
C VAL A 147 -20.13 19.17 -9.34
N VAL A 148 -21.19 19.79 -9.85
CA VAL A 148 -21.68 19.63 -11.22
C VAL A 148 -20.74 20.36 -12.19
N PRO A 149 -20.45 19.84 -13.39
CA PRO A 149 -19.56 20.53 -14.34
C PRO A 149 -20.16 21.86 -14.80
N ASP A 150 -19.33 22.89 -14.88
CA ASP A 150 -19.70 24.18 -15.47
C ASP A 150 -19.54 24.18 -17.00
N ASP A 151 -20.10 25.20 -17.65
CA ASP A 151 -20.05 25.34 -19.12
C ASP A 151 -18.62 25.41 -19.67
N GLU A 152 -17.69 25.99 -18.90
CA GLU A 152 -16.28 26.06 -19.28
C GLU A 152 -15.67 24.66 -19.38
N LEU A 153 -15.84 23.84 -18.35
CA LEU A 153 -15.36 22.46 -18.33
C LEU A 153 -16.02 21.61 -19.41
N LEU A 154 -17.33 21.75 -19.60
CA LEU A 154 -18.04 21.01 -20.66
C LEU A 154 -17.51 21.36 -22.05
N ASN A 155 -17.27 22.64 -22.33
CA ASN A 155 -16.69 23.08 -23.61
C ASN A 155 -15.27 22.55 -23.79
N LEU A 156 -14.45 22.60 -22.74
CA LEU A 156 -13.08 22.10 -22.75
C LEU A 156 -13.02 20.60 -23.05
N LEU A 157 -13.80 19.80 -22.32
CA LEU A 157 -13.85 18.34 -22.53
C LEU A 157 -14.43 17.98 -23.89
N THR A 158 -15.44 18.72 -24.36
CA THR A 158 -16.00 18.55 -25.71
C THR A 158 -14.97 18.83 -26.78
N THR A 159 -14.19 19.90 -26.64
CA THR A 159 -13.14 20.27 -27.61
C THR A 159 -12.03 19.22 -27.63
N LEU A 160 -11.56 18.78 -26.46
CA LEU A 160 -10.58 17.69 -26.35
C LEU A 160 -11.09 16.40 -27.00
N HIS A 161 -12.35 16.04 -26.79
CA HIS A 161 -12.95 14.84 -27.37
C HIS A 161 -13.11 14.90 -28.89
N GLN A 162 -13.41 16.09 -29.44
CA GLN A 162 -13.62 16.28 -30.88
C GLN A 162 -12.34 16.16 -31.72
N MET A 163 -11.16 16.24 -31.09
CA MET A 163 -9.89 15.99 -31.76
C MET A 163 -9.71 14.48 -31.99
N PRO A 164 -9.64 13.99 -33.24
CA PRO A 164 -9.61 12.56 -33.54
C PRO A 164 -8.33 11.85 -33.06
N GLU A 165 -7.25 12.59 -32.80
CA GLU A 165 -6.00 12.10 -32.23
C GLU A 165 -6.12 11.76 -30.74
N ASN A 166 -7.16 12.28 -30.06
CA ASN A 166 -7.31 12.18 -28.62
C ASN A 166 -8.20 11.00 -28.21
N LYS A 167 -7.69 10.21 -27.27
CA LYS A 167 -8.48 9.35 -26.40
C LYS A 167 -8.53 9.99 -25.02
N VAL A 168 -9.67 10.58 -24.69
CA VAL A 168 -9.91 11.23 -23.39
C VAL A 168 -10.66 10.28 -22.47
N VAL A 169 -10.12 10.05 -21.27
CA VAL A 169 -10.68 9.18 -20.25
C VAL A 169 -10.85 9.97 -18.95
N VAL A 170 -12.07 10.05 -18.44
CA VAL A 170 -12.32 10.59 -17.10
C VAL A 170 -12.29 9.45 -16.07
N SER A 171 -11.37 9.51 -15.12
CA SER A 171 -11.12 8.47 -14.11
C SER A 171 -11.46 8.98 -12.71
N SER A 172 -12.63 8.63 -12.18
CA SER A 172 -13.18 9.23 -10.96
C SER A 172 -13.60 8.18 -9.94
N GLY A 173 -13.65 8.59 -8.67
CA GLY A 173 -14.28 7.84 -7.60
C GLY A 173 -15.82 7.86 -7.64
N ARG A 174 -16.42 8.74 -8.46
CA ARG A 174 -17.88 8.86 -8.60
C ARG A 174 -18.52 7.63 -9.23
N ASP A 175 -19.78 7.41 -8.89
CA ASP A 175 -20.58 6.33 -9.48
C ASP A 175 -20.89 6.59 -10.97
N LYS A 176 -21.18 5.50 -11.69
CA LYS A 176 -21.45 5.57 -13.13
C LYS A 176 -22.68 6.40 -13.50
N ALA A 177 -23.69 6.47 -12.63
CA ALA A 177 -24.93 7.18 -12.94
C ALA A 177 -24.72 8.69 -12.88
N THR A 178 -23.99 9.16 -11.86
CA THR A 178 -23.58 10.55 -11.73
C THR A 178 -22.72 11.00 -12.92
N LEU A 179 -21.70 10.21 -13.30
CA LEU A 179 -20.85 10.54 -14.45
C LEU A 179 -21.62 10.52 -15.78
N GLU A 180 -22.55 9.58 -15.94
CA GLU A 180 -23.43 9.54 -17.11
C GLU A 180 -24.32 10.77 -17.20
N GLU A 181 -24.92 11.19 -16.09
CA GLU A 181 -25.76 12.39 -16.02
C GLU A 181 -24.96 13.65 -16.37
N TRP A 182 -23.78 13.81 -15.78
CA TRP A 182 -23.00 15.04 -15.88
C TRP A 182 -22.22 15.17 -17.19
N LEU A 183 -21.61 14.08 -17.66
CA LEU A 183 -20.66 14.10 -18.77
C LEU A 183 -20.99 13.11 -19.88
N GLY A 184 -22.02 12.26 -19.71
CA GLY A 184 -22.35 11.20 -20.67
C GLY A 184 -22.70 11.71 -22.07
N HIS A 185 -23.18 12.96 -22.17
CA HIS A 185 -23.50 13.62 -23.44
C HIS A 185 -22.27 14.11 -24.22
N VAL A 186 -21.08 14.18 -23.59
CA VAL A 186 -19.84 14.65 -24.23
C VAL A 186 -19.23 13.58 -25.15
N GLY A 187 -19.46 12.30 -24.85
CA GLY A 187 -18.91 11.17 -25.64
C GLY A 187 -17.59 10.59 -25.13
N LEU A 188 -17.16 10.95 -23.93
CA LEU A 188 -15.91 10.50 -23.30
C LEU A 188 -15.94 9.02 -22.89
N ASP A 189 -14.74 8.44 -22.76
CA ASP A 189 -14.57 7.18 -22.04
C ASP A 189 -14.47 7.45 -20.53
N PHE A 190 -14.91 6.50 -19.70
CA PHE A 190 -14.94 6.66 -18.24
C PHE A 190 -14.37 5.47 -17.51
N ALA A 191 -13.66 5.73 -16.40
CA ALA A 191 -13.42 4.78 -15.34
C ALA A 191 -14.11 5.30 -14.06
N ALA A 192 -15.23 4.70 -13.69
CA ALA A 192 -16.04 5.10 -12.53
C ALA A 192 -15.76 4.20 -11.32
N GLU A 193 -16.09 4.69 -10.12
CA GLU A 193 -15.92 3.98 -8.85
C GLU A 193 -14.49 3.44 -8.68
N HIS A 194 -13.49 4.28 -8.95
CA HIS A 194 -12.07 3.92 -8.90
C HIS A 194 -11.69 2.75 -9.84
N GLY A 195 -12.38 2.62 -10.98
CA GLY A 195 -12.07 1.63 -12.02
C GLY A 195 -12.91 0.36 -12.00
N VAL A 196 -13.98 0.31 -11.20
CA VAL A 196 -14.94 -0.82 -11.17
C VAL A 196 -15.73 -0.89 -12.47
N TRP A 197 -16.20 0.27 -12.93
CA TRP A 197 -16.96 0.40 -14.16
C TRP A 197 -16.14 1.12 -15.21
N LEU A 198 -16.08 0.54 -16.41
CA LEU A 198 -15.41 1.12 -17.57
C LEU A 198 -16.46 1.42 -18.63
N LYS A 199 -16.53 2.66 -19.13
CA LYS A 199 -17.32 3.01 -20.31
C LYS A 199 -16.38 3.15 -21.50
N LYS A 200 -16.61 2.32 -22.53
CA LYS A 200 -15.95 2.39 -23.83
C LYS A 200 -16.99 2.24 -24.92
N ASP A 201 -16.84 2.94 -26.04
CA ASP A 201 -17.80 2.92 -27.16
C ASP A 201 -19.25 3.18 -26.70
N SER A 202 -19.41 4.13 -25.78
CA SER A 202 -20.69 4.46 -25.11
C SER A 202 -21.34 3.32 -24.32
N LYS A 203 -20.62 2.25 -23.98
CA LYS A 203 -21.14 1.10 -23.24
C LYS A 203 -20.38 0.86 -21.93
N TRP A 204 -21.13 0.82 -20.84
CA TRP A 204 -20.62 0.45 -19.53
C TRP A 204 -20.37 -1.06 -19.43
N ARG A 205 -19.20 -1.42 -18.88
CA ARG A 205 -18.77 -2.79 -18.60
C ARG A 205 -18.11 -2.82 -17.23
N ILE A 206 -18.20 -3.95 -16.55
CA ILE A 206 -17.46 -4.18 -15.30
C ILE A 206 -16.01 -4.53 -15.67
N SER A 207 -15.04 -3.98 -14.95
CA SER A 207 -13.63 -4.32 -15.12
C SER A 207 -13.38 -5.82 -14.87
N ALA A 208 -12.58 -6.45 -15.74
CA ALA A 208 -12.26 -7.88 -15.62
C ALA A 208 -11.48 -8.14 -14.31
N GLY A 209 -11.86 -9.17 -13.56
CA GLY A 209 -11.28 -9.51 -12.24
C GLY A 209 -12.15 -9.12 -11.03
N LEU A 210 -13.28 -8.44 -11.25
CA LEU A 210 -14.29 -8.23 -10.20
C LEU A 210 -15.22 -9.43 -10.07
N GLY A 211 -14.86 -10.32 -9.15
CA GLY A 211 -15.78 -11.29 -8.57
C GLY A 211 -16.26 -10.81 -7.20
N ASN A 212 -17.46 -11.22 -6.80
CA ASN A 212 -17.87 -11.26 -5.38
C ASN A 212 -17.93 -12.72 -4.86
N SER A 213 -17.66 -13.70 -5.72
CA SER A 213 -17.70 -15.13 -5.40
C SER A 213 -16.68 -15.54 -4.33
N TRP A 214 -15.55 -14.83 -4.24
CA TRP A 214 -14.54 -15.03 -3.20
C TRP A 214 -15.09 -14.83 -1.79
N LYS A 215 -16.14 -14.00 -1.62
CA LYS A 215 -16.76 -13.78 -0.31
C LYS A 215 -17.31 -15.08 0.26
N ASN A 216 -17.86 -15.94 -0.60
CA ASN A 216 -18.35 -17.26 -0.18
C ASN A 216 -17.20 -18.19 0.24
N GLN A 217 -16.00 -18.02 -0.33
CA GLN A 217 -14.84 -18.84 0.00
C GLN A 217 -14.26 -18.49 1.38
N ILE A 218 -14.36 -17.22 1.79
CA ILE A 218 -13.83 -16.76 3.08
C ILE A 218 -14.91 -16.57 4.16
N ARG A 219 -16.21 -16.75 3.81
CA ARG A 219 -17.35 -16.51 4.70
C ARG A 219 -17.25 -17.25 6.03
N SER A 220 -16.96 -18.55 6.00
CA SER A 220 -16.84 -19.38 7.22
C SER A 220 -15.71 -18.91 8.14
N VAL A 221 -14.63 -18.38 7.56
CA VAL A 221 -13.50 -17.83 8.32
C VAL A 221 -13.91 -16.51 8.98
N LEU A 222 -14.57 -15.63 8.23
CA LEU A 222 -15.09 -14.36 8.74
C LEU A 222 -16.09 -14.56 9.89
N GLU A 223 -17.02 -15.49 9.73
CA GLU A 223 -18.01 -15.86 10.75
C GLU A 223 -17.33 -16.39 12.01
N GLY A 224 -16.39 -17.33 11.86
CA GLY A 224 -15.63 -17.88 12.99
C GLY A 224 -14.81 -16.84 13.76
N ILE A 225 -14.42 -15.73 13.13
CA ILE A 225 -13.69 -14.65 13.79
C ILE A 225 -14.61 -13.75 14.58
N VAL A 226 -15.80 -13.44 14.05
CA VAL A 226 -16.82 -12.69 14.79
C VAL A 226 -17.22 -13.47 16.04
N GLU A 227 -17.47 -14.78 15.92
CA GLU A 227 -17.81 -15.65 17.05
C GLU A 227 -16.72 -15.67 18.14
N ARG A 228 -15.45 -15.68 17.73
CA ARG A 228 -14.29 -15.73 18.65
C ARG A 228 -13.83 -14.36 19.13
N THR A 229 -14.48 -13.29 18.69
CA THR A 229 -14.10 -11.91 18.99
C THR A 229 -15.33 -11.07 19.37
N PRO A 230 -15.79 -11.19 20.63
CA PRO A 230 -16.96 -10.45 21.12
C PRO A 230 -16.83 -8.94 20.89
N GLY A 231 -17.89 -8.32 20.38
CA GLY A 231 -17.93 -6.88 20.07
C GLY A 231 -17.47 -6.53 18.64
N SER A 232 -16.95 -7.49 17.88
CA SER A 232 -16.64 -7.30 16.47
C SER A 232 -17.82 -7.64 15.55
N PHE A 233 -17.80 -7.15 14.31
CA PHE A 233 -18.81 -7.47 13.29
C PHE A 233 -18.24 -7.35 11.86
N ILE A 234 -18.96 -7.93 10.89
CA ILE A 234 -18.66 -7.83 9.46
C ILE A 234 -19.61 -6.84 8.79
N GLU A 235 -19.06 -5.98 7.94
CA GLU A 235 -19.77 -5.12 6.99
C GLU A 235 -19.48 -5.62 5.57
N GLU A 236 -20.51 -6.10 4.86
CA GLU A 236 -20.39 -6.52 3.46
C GLU A 236 -20.82 -5.38 2.52
N LYS A 237 -19.95 -4.99 1.58
CA LYS A 237 -20.26 -4.08 0.46
C LYS A 237 -20.41 -4.89 -0.83
N GLU A 238 -20.57 -4.29 -2.00
CA GLU A 238 -20.74 -5.05 -3.25
C GLU A 238 -19.46 -5.84 -3.66
N PHE A 239 -18.28 -5.23 -3.50
CA PHE A 239 -16.97 -5.83 -3.89
C PHE A 239 -15.90 -5.81 -2.79
N SER A 240 -16.28 -5.50 -1.55
CA SER A 240 -15.40 -5.61 -0.37
C SER A 240 -16.14 -6.16 0.85
N VAL A 241 -15.36 -6.54 1.86
CA VAL A 241 -15.82 -6.97 3.18
C VAL A 241 -14.92 -6.34 4.23
N ALA A 242 -15.50 -5.68 5.24
CA ALA A 242 -14.76 -5.06 6.32
C ALA A 242 -15.10 -5.71 7.67
N TRP A 243 -14.08 -6.07 8.44
CA TRP A 243 -14.22 -6.56 9.81
C TRP A 243 -13.87 -5.46 10.81
N HIS A 244 -14.86 -5.04 11.58
CA HIS A 244 -14.73 -3.98 12.58
C HIS A 244 -14.55 -4.58 13.96
N TYR A 245 -13.51 -4.15 14.69
CA TYR A 245 -13.19 -4.66 16.03
C TYR A 245 -13.02 -3.52 17.05
N ARG A 246 -13.58 -2.34 16.75
CA ARG A 246 -13.47 -1.15 17.61
C ARG A 246 -14.07 -1.33 18.99
N LYS A 247 -15.12 -2.14 19.13
CA LYS A 247 -15.80 -2.42 20.41
C LYS A 247 -15.26 -3.67 21.12
N THR A 248 -14.24 -4.31 20.56
CA THR A 248 -13.56 -5.45 21.17
C THR A 248 -12.59 -4.95 22.24
N ASP A 249 -12.34 -5.78 23.26
CA ASP A 249 -11.21 -5.60 24.18
C ASP A 249 -9.90 -5.35 23.42
N LYS A 250 -9.06 -4.44 23.94
CA LYS A 250 -7.89 -3.93 23.21
C LYS A 250 -6.85 -5.02 22.95
N ASP A 251 -6.49 -5.78 23.97
CA ASP A 251 -5.43 -6.78 23.89
C ASP A 251 -5.90 -8.00 23.09
N LEU A 252 -7.17 -8.37 23.26
CA LEU A 252 -7.81 -9.40 22.44
C LEU A 252 -7.89 -8.98 20.96
N GLY A 253 -8.30 -7.74 20.69
CA GLY A 253 -8.42 -7.19 19.34
C GLY A 253 -7.08 -7.18 18.61
N GLU A 254 -6.00 -6.71 19.24
CA GLU A 254 -4.67 -6.68 18.64
C GLU A 254 -4.10 -8.08 18.36
N LYS A 255 -4.36 -9.06 19.24
CA LYS A 255 -3.99 -10.47 18.98
C LYS A 255 -4.78 -11.03 17.80
N ARG A 256 -6.11 -10.80 17.77
CA ARG A 256 -7.00 -11.30 16.71
C ARG A 256 -6.69 -10.71 15.35
N VAL A 257 -6.33 -9.43 15.25
CA VAL A 257 -5.93 -8.79 13.99
C VAL A 257 -4.73 -9.50 13.37
N ARG A 258 -3.68 -9.78 14.16
CA ARG A 258 -2.48 -10.48 13.66
C ARG A 258 -2.82 -11.87 13.14
N GLU A 259 -3.50 -12.67 13.96
CA GLU A 259 -3.94 -14.03 13.57
C GLU A 259 -4.80 -14.00 12.30
N PHE A 260 -5.78 -13.09 12.26
CA PHE A 260 -6.71 -13.00 11.15
C PHE A 260 -6.04 -12.53 9.87
N ARG A 261 -5.14 -11.55 9.96
CA ARG A 261 -4.42 -11.04 8.80
C ARG A 261 -3.59 -12.13 8.14
N ASP A 262 -2.90 -12.96 8.92
CA ASP A 262 -2.09 -14.04 8.37
C ASP A 262 -2.95 -15.11 7.69
N VAL A 263 -4.10 -15.47 8.29
CA VAL A 263 -5.08 -16.37 7.69
C VAL A 263 -5.67 -15.79 6.40
N LEU A 264 -6.05 -14.52 6.42
CA LEU A 264 -6.58 -13.84 5.23
C LEU A 264 -5.55 -13.79 4.14
N LEU A 265 -4.33 -13.31 4.41
CA LEU A 265 -3.26 -13.21 3.42
C LEU A 265 -3.01 -14.56 2.73
N TYR A 266 -3.05 -15.66 3.49
CA TYR A 266 -2.97 -17.00 2.93
C TYR A 266 -4.15 -17.33 2.00
N LEU A 267 -5.39 -17.15 2.46
CA LEU A 267 -6.60 -17.45 1.68
C LEU A 267 -6.77 -16.56 0.45
N THR A 268 -6.35 -15.30 0.56
CA THR A 268 -6.47 -14.28 -0.48
C THR A 268 -5.32 -14.30 -1.47
N SER A 269 -4.24 -15.05 -1.21
CA SER A 269 -3.00 -15.07 -2.00
C SER A 269 -3.19 -15.37 -3.48
N ASN A 270 -4.23 -16.13 -3.83
CA ASN A 270 -4.54 -16.54 -5.20
C ASN A 270 -5.88 -15.98 -5.72
N LEU A 271 -6.50 -15.05 -4.99
CA LEU A 271 -7.86 -14.56 -5.30
C LEU A 271 -7.90 -13.14 -5.89
N ASP A 272 -6.76 -12.57 -6.27
CA ASP A 272 -6.63 -11.16 -6.67
C ASP A 272 -7.31 -10.22 -5.65
N LEU A 273 -7.10 -10.49 -4.36
CA LEU A 273 -7.65 -9.75 -3.24
C LEU A 273 -6.55 -9.03 -2.44
N GLN A 274 -6.88 -7.87 -1.88
CA GLN A 274 -6.03 -7.08 -1.01
C GLN A 274 -6.63 -7.04 0.39
N VAL A 275 -5.78 -7.21 1.41
CA VAL A 275 -6.13 -7.05 2.82
C VAL A 275 -5.52 -5.75 3.33
N LEU A 276 -6.36 -4.84 3.82
CA LEU A 276 -5.99 -3.52 4.30
C LEU A 276 -6.30 -3.39 5.79
N GLU A 277 -5.33 -2.91 6.57
CA GLU A 277 -5.52 -2.59 7.98
C GLU A 277 -5.78 -1.09 8.13
N GLY A 278 -6.95 -0.75 8.65
CA GLY A 278 -7.37 0.63 8.95
C GLY A 278 -7.52 0.88 10.44
N ASN A 279 -8.08 2.04 10.80
CA ASN A 279 -8.27 2.40 12.20
C ASN A 279 -9.37 1.55 12.87
N LYS A 280 -8.95 0.47 13.52
CA LYS A 280 -9.80 -0.56 14.17
C LYS A 280 -10.71 -1.30 13.19
N VAL A 281 -10.22 -1.52 11.98
CA VAL A 281 -10.90 -2.26 10.91
C VAL A 281 -9.89 -3.04 10.04
N VAL A 282 -10.25 -4.22 9.56
CA VAL A 282 -9.52 -4.94 8.50
C VAL A 282 -10.45 -5.09 7.30
N GLU A 283 -10.07 -4.54 6.15
CA GLU A 283 -10.86 -4.59 4.92
C GLU A 283 -10.23 -5.55 3.90
N ILE A 284 -11.04 -6.43 3.32
CA ILE A 284 -10.70 -7.28 2.18
C ILE A 284 -11.44 -6.74 0.96
N LYS A 285 -10.70 -6.44 -0.10
CA LYS A 285 -11.27 -5.95 -1.37
C LYS A 285 -10.58 -6.60 -2.56
N ASN A 286 -11.19 -6.55 -3.74
CA ASN A 286 -10.50 -6.94 -4.97
C ASN A 286 -9.22 -6.09 -5.16
N ALA A 287 -8.04 -6.72 -5.13
CA ALA A 287 -6.77 -6.11 -5.51
C ALA A 287 -6.75 -5.77 -7.01
N GLY A 288 -7.59 -6.43 -7.79
CA GLY A 288 -7.74 -6.26 -9.24
C GLY A 288 -8.24 -4.89 -9.69
N VAL A 289 -8.83 -4.08 -8.81
CA VAL A 289 -9.47 -2.81 -9.20
C VAL A 289 -8.92 -1.63 -8.44
N ASN A 290 -8.19 -0.80 -9.19
CA ASN A 290 -7.86 0.57 -8.85
C ASN A 290 -7.80 1.38 -10.15
N LYS A 291 -7.72 2.72 -10.03
CA LYS A 291 -7.66 3.62 -11.19
C LYS A 291 -6.52 3.22 -12.14
N GLY A 292 -5.33 2.91 -11.61
CA GLY A 292 -4.18 2.51 -12.44
C GLY A 292 -4.42 1.27 -13.30
N LYS A 293 -4.94 0.19 -12.73
CA LYS A 293 -5.28 -1.04 -13.46
C LYS A 293 -6.39 -0.81 -14.49
N ALA A 294 -7.37 0.05 -14.17
CA ALA A 294 -8.38 0.44 -15.13
C ALA A 294 -7.73 1.12 -16.34
N ILE A 295 -6.84 2.11 -16.12
CA ILE A 295 -6.17 2.86 -17.19
C ILE A 295 -5.32 1.97 -18.11
N VAL A 296 -4.73 0.88 -17.60
CA VAL A 296 -4.02 -0.10 -18.43
C VAL A 296 -4.88 -0.64 -19.58
N ASN A 297 -6.20 -0.77 -19.39
CA ASN A 297 -7.11 -1.23 -20.45
C ASN A 297 -7.12 -0.31 -21.66
N TRP A 298 -6.91 1.00 -21.49
CA TRP A 298 -6.76 1.92 -22.62
C TRP A 298 -5.33 1.88 -23.16
N LEU A 299 -4.34 1.87 -22.27
CA LEU A 299 -2.92 1.85 -22.64
C LEU A 299 -2.54 0.67 -23.55
N THR A 300 -3.21 -0.48 -23.42
CA THR A 300 -2.93 -1.67 -24.26
C THR A 300 -3.69 -1.72 -25.58
N GLU A 301 -4.66 -0.82 -25.82
CA GLU A 301 -5.49 -0.84 -27.03
C GLU A 301 -4.78 -0.24 -28.25
N GLU A 302 -3.98 0.80 -28.01
CA GLU A 302 -3.22 1.49 -29.04
C GLU A 302 -1.83 1.86 -28.54
N ASN A 303 -0.91 2.11 -29.48
CA ASN A 303 0.40 2.64 -29.15
C ASN A 303 0.34 4.17 -29.14
N TYR A 304 0.18 4.76 -27.96
CA TYR A 304 0.12 6.21 -27.78
C TYR A 304 1.52 6.83 -27.81
N ASP A 305 1.71 7.86 -28.62
CA ASP A 305 2.95 8.65 -28.69
C ASP A 305 2.95 9.84 -27.69
N PHE A 306 1.77 10.17 -27.14
CA PHE A 306 1.59 11.08 -26.01
C PHE A 306 0.67 10.48 -24.95
N ILE A 307 1.12 10.50 -23.69
CA ILE A 307 0.32 10.04 -22.56
C ILE A 307 0.40 11.09 -21.47
N MET A 308 -0.75 11.51 -20.96
CA MET A 308 -0.87 12.43 -19.84
C MET A 308 -1.91 11.94 -18.85
N ALA A 309 -1.60 12.05 -17.56
CA ALA A 309 -2.56 11.82 -16.48
C ALA A 309 -2.48 12.91 -15.43
N ILE A 310 -3.64 13.45 -15.04
CA ILE A 310 -3.76 14.49 -14.02
C ILE A 310 -4.70 13.99 -12.92
N GLY A 311 -4.30 14.13 -11.66
CA GLY A 311 -5.10 13.73 -10.50
C GLY A 311 -4.64 14.36 -9.20
N ASP A 312 -5.49 14.38 -8.18
CA ASP A 312 -5.26 15.08 -6.91
C ASP A 312 -5.24 14.16 -5.68
N ASP A 313 -5.75 12.93 -5.77
CA ASP A 313 -5.96 12.12 -4.59
C ASP A 313 -4.98 10.94 -4.48
N HIS A 314 -5.12 10.18 -3.40
CA HIS A 314 -4.28 9.02 -3.16
C HIS A 314 -4.57 7.85 -4.11
N THR A 315 -5.74 7.81 -4.75
CA THR A 315 -6.13 6.78 -5.72
C THR A 315 -5.54 7.05 -7.10
N ASP A 316 -5.27 8.31 -7.43
CA ASP A 316 -4.57 8.72 -8.66
C ASP A 316 -3.10 8.30 -8.65
N GLU A 317 -2.52 8.10 -7.47
CA GLU A 317 -1.18 7.53 -7.33
C GLU A 317 -1.05 6.15 -7.98
N ASP A 318 -2.12 5.36 -7.98
CA ASP A 318 -2.15 4.08 -8.69
C ASP A 318 -2.06 4.29 -10.21
N THR A 319 -2.72 5.34 -10.73
CA THR A 319 -2.60 5.75 -12.14
C THR A 319 -1.18 6.19 -12.46
N PHE A 320 -0.57 7.06 -11.65
CA PHE A 320 0.79 7.54 -11.91
C PHE A 320 1.84 6.43 -11.90
N LYS A 321 1.67 5.42 -11.04
CA LYS A 321 2.58 4.26 -10.97
C LYS A 321 2.38 3.26 -12.11
N ALA A 322 1.16 3.16 -12.65
CA ALA A 322 0.82 2.23 -13.73
C ALA A 322 1.27 2.75 -15.10
N LEU A 323 1.40 4.06 -15.27
CA LEU A 323 1.81 4.69 -16.52
C LEU A 323 3.32 4.59 -16.75
N PRO A 324 3.75 4.54 -18.02
CA PRO A 324 5.16 4.40 -18.35
C PRO A 324 5.94 5.69 -18.05
N SER A 325 7.25 5.58 -17.92
CA SER A 325 8.13 6.66 -17.42
C SER A 325 8.10 7.95 -18.24
N GLU A 326 7.79 7.84 -19.52
CA GLU A 326 7.69 8.92 -20.50
C GLU A 326 6.38 9.70 -20.38
N ALA A 327 5.35 9.15 -19.74
CA ALA A 327 4.06 9.80 -19.57
C ALA A 327 4.15 11.08 -18.72
N TYR A 328 3.40 12.11 -19.07
CA TYR A 328 3.23 13.31 -18.25
C TYR A 328 2.24 13.02 -17.12
N THR A 329 2.76 12.58 -15.97
CA THR A 329 1.97 12.39 -14.75
C THR A 329 2.05 13.65 -13.89
N ILE A 330 0.89 14.22 -13.59
CA ILE A 330 0.75 15.53 -12.94
C ILE A 330 -0.14 15.39 -11.71
N LYS A 331 0.41 15.69 -10.54
CA LYS A 331 -0.33 15.77 -9.29
C LYS A 331 -0.89 17.18 -9.08
N VAL A 332 -2.17 17.31 -8.79
CA VAL A 332 -2.76 18.58 -8.36
C VAL A 332 -2.54 18.76 -6.87
N GLY A 333 -2.04 19.93 -6.46
CA GLY A 333 -1.65 20.23 -5.09
C GLY A 333 -0.23 19.79 -4.72
N MET A 334 0.21 20.17 -3.51
CA MET A 334 1.62 20.08 -3.11
C MET A 334 2.02 18.78 -2.38
N ALA A 335 1.08 17.83 -2.20
CA ALA A 335 1.33 16.57 -1.50
C ALA A 335 2.46 15.73 -2.15
N ASN A 336 3.04 14.80 -1.38
CA ASN A 336 3.98 13.81 -1.92
C ASN A 336 3.27 12.91 -2.91
N THR A 337 3.95 12.54 -3.99
CA THR A 337 3.34 11.85 -5.14
C THR A 337 4.37 11.06 -5.93
N ALA A 338 3.92 10.00 -6.60
CA ALA A 338 4.63 9.23 -7.60
C ALA A 338 4.58 9.88 -9.00
N ALA A 339 3.78 10.93 -9.19
CA ALA A 339 3.76 11.75 -10.40
C ALA A 339 5.14 12.37 -10.69
N ARG A 340 5.37 12.77 -11.94
CA ARG A 340 6.61 13.47 -12.35
C ARG A 340 6.53 14.97 -12.10
N PHE A 341 5.32 15.52 -12.20
CA PHE A 341 5.07 16.95 -12.13
C PHE A 341 3.96 17.29 -11.14
N LYS A 342 3.86 18.57 -10.78
CA LYS A 342 2.77 19.12 -9.96
C LYS A 342 2.18 20.37 -10.60
N LEU A 343 0.87 20.56 -10.44
CA LEU A 343 0.17 21.83 -10.59
C LEU A 343 -0.41 22.24 -9.24
N VAL A 344 -0.60 23.54 -9.00
CA VAL A 344 -0.97 24.02 -7.65
C VAL A 344 -2.46 23.86 -7.40
N SER A 345 -3.29 24.14 -8.40
CA SER A 345 -4.75 24.15 -8.26
C SER A 345 -5.50 23.62 -9.49
N VAL A 346 -6.82 23.51 -9.35
CA VAL A 346 -7.75 23.16 -10.43
C VAL A 346 -7.72 24.20 -11.55
N GLU A 347 -7.54 25.47 -11.22
CA GLU A 347 -7.45 26.56 -12.19
C GLU A 347 -6.19 26.42 -13.05
N ASP A 348 -5.05 26.01 -12.47
CA ASP A 348 -3.83 25.73 -13.24
C ASP A 348 -4.03 24.55 -14.21
N VAL A 349 -4.82 23.54 -13.82
CA VAL A 349 -5.15 22.40 -14.69
C VAL A 349 -5.99 22.87 -15.87
N ARG A 350 -7.04 23.66 -15.61
CA ARG A 350 -7.91 24.20 -16.68
C ARG A 350 -7.16 25.14 -17.61
N ASP A 351 -6.27 25.99 -17.10
CA ASP A 351 -5.42 26.85 -17.90
C ASP A 351 -4.48 26.04 -18.82
N LEU A 352 -3.84 24.99 -18.27
CA LEU A 352 -3.00 24.10 -19.07
C LEU A 352 -3.81 23.42 -20.18
N LEU A 353 -4.96 22.82 -19.85
CA LEU A 353 -5.80 22.15 -20.83
C LEU A 353 -6.35 23.10 -21.90
N THR A 354 -6.70 24.32 -21.52
CA THR A 354 -7.15 25.38 -22.46
C THR A 354 -6.02 25.75 -23.43
N LYS A 355 -4.79 25.90 -22.95
CA LYS A 355 -3.61 26.16 -23.79
C LYS A 355 -3.27 25.00 -24.72
N MET A 356 -3.58 23.77 -24.34
CA MET A 356 -3.35 22.59 -25.19
C MET A 356 -4.30 22.54 -26.39
N ILE A 357 -5.52 23.06 -26.26
CA ILE A 357 -6.54 23.07 -27.33
C ILE A 357 -6.59 24.38 -28.13
N SER A 358 -5.80 25.37 -27.73
CA SER A 358 -5.63 26.65 -28.44
C SER A 358 -4.61 26.50 -29.56
#